data_AF-A0A7S4IET8-F1
#
_entry.id   AF-A0A7S4IET8-F1
#
_cell.length_a   1.000
_cell.length_b   1.000
_cell.length_c   1.000
_cell.angle_alpha   90.00
_cell.angle_beta   90.00
_cell.angle_gamma   90.00
#
_symmetry.space_group_name_H-M   'P 1'
#
loop_
_entity.id
_entity.type
_entity.pdbx_description
1 polymer ?
#
loop_
_entity_poly.entity_id
_entity_poly.type
_entity_poly.pdbx_seq_one_letter_code
_entity_poly.pdbx_strand_id
1 'polypeptide(L)'
;EGEVFAIETFGSTGKGYVREDLECSHYMKNFDVGHIPLRLPKAKQLLNVINKNFDTLAFCRRWIDRIGEEKYLLALRNLCDVGIVQPYPPLCDIKGCYTAQSEH
;
A
#
# COMPACT_ATOMS: atom_id res chain seq x y z
N GLU A 1 25.35 -1.36 14.49
CA GLU A 1 26.04 -0.48 13.51
C GLU A 1 25.69 -0.98 12.11
N GLY A 2 25.28 -0.10 11.19
CA GLY A 2 24.86 -0.45 9.82
C GLY A 2 23.35 -0.43 9.54
N GLU A 3 22.52 -0.10 10.51
CA GLU A 3 21.07 0.06 10.31
C GLU A 3 20.76 1.42 9.67
N VAL A 4 19.66 1.47 8.91
CA VAL A 4 19.11 2.68 8.31
C VAL A 4 17.71 2.90 8.90
N PHE A 5 17.44 4.12 9.36
CA PHE A 5 16.16 4.47 9.97
C PHE A 5 15.52 5.63 9.21
N ALA A 6 14.20 5.56 9.06
CA ALA A 6 13.38 6.74 8.83
C ALA A 6 13.00 7.30 10.21
N ILE A 7 13.37 8.55 10.49
CA ILE A 7 13.03 9.19 11.77
C ILE A 7 11.89 10.17 11.53
N GLU A 8 10.67 9.72 11.82
CA GLU A 8 9.46 10.49 11.61
C GLU A 8 8.71 10.79 12.92
N THR A 9 8.13 11.98 13.00
CA THR A 9 7.28 12.40 14.13
C THR A 9 6.00 13.03 13.62
N PHE A 10 4.91 12.80 14.34
CA PHE A 10 3.58 13.32 14.01
C PHE A 10 3.00 14.08 15.19
N GLY A 11 2.73 15.37 14.99
CA GLY A 11 1.99 16.21 15.94
C GLY A 11 0.49 16.20 15.61
N SER A 12 -0.37 16.20 16.63
CA SER A 12 -1.82 16.26 16.46
C SER A 12 -2.47 17.21 17.46
N THR A 13 -3.49 17.96 17.01
CA THR A 13 -4.41 18.70 17.90
C THR A 13 -5.63 17.85 18.33
N GLY A 14 -5.66 16.58 17.93
CA GLY A 14 -6.74 15.62 18.16
C GLY A 14 -6.45 14.69 19.34
N LYS A 15 -6.70 13.38 19.16
CA LYS A 15 -6.44 12.36 20.19
C LYS A 15 -5.01 11.85 20.20
N GLY A 16 -4.21 12.19 19.19
CA GLY A 16 -2.87 11.63 19.02
C GLY A 16 -2.89 10.14 18.70
N TYR A 17 -3.98 9.66 18.10
CA TYR A 17 -4.17 8.27 17.72
C TYR A 17 -4.86 8.21 16.36
N VAL A 18 -4.28 7.44 15.44
CA VAL A 18 -4.78 7.30 14.07
C VAL A 18 -5.60 6.01 13.90
N ARG A 19 -6.55 6.06 12.99
CA ARG A 19 -7.32 4.91 12.49
C ARG A 19 -7.34 4.94 10.98
N GLU A 20 -7.56 3.78 10.37
CA GLU A 20 -7.82 3.70 8.94
C GLU A 20 -9.13 4.41 8.59
N ASP A 21 -9.10 5.29 7.60
CA ASP A 21 -10.28 5.97 7.07
C ASP A 21 -10.09 6.24 5.56
N LEU A 22 -11.19 6.57 4.86
CA LEU A 22 -11.21 6.93 3.44
C LEU A 22 -10.83 5.79 2.47
N GLU A 23 -10.74 6.11 1.17
CA GLU A 23 -10.42 5.14 0.14
C GLU A 23 -8.92 4.79 0.12
N CYS A 24 -8.61 3.49 0.19
CA CYS A 24 -7.24 3.00 0.12
C CYS A 24 -6.60 3.26 -1.26
N SER A 25 -5.40 3.86 -1.23
CA SER A 25 -4.63 4.20 -2.42
C SER A 25 -3.24 3.58 -2.46
N HIS A 26 -2.66 3.21 -1.31
CA HIS A 26 -1.30 2.67 -1.21
C HIS A 26 -1.33 1.16 -0.97
N TYR A 27 -0.39 0.47 -1.60
CA TYR A 27 -0.27 -0.98 -1.60
C TYR A 27 1.20 -1.36 -1.62
N MET A 28 1.56 -2.51 -1.04
CA MET A 28 2.92 -3.03 -1.11
C MET A 28 2.89 -4.55 -1.13
N LYS A 29 3.75 -5.20 -1.90
CA LYS A 29 3.90 -6.65 -1.83
C LYS A 29 4.53 -7.03 -0.49
N ASN A 30 4.01 -8.06 0.17
CA ASN A 30 4.60 -8.58 1.39
C ASN A 30 6.00 -9.13 1.10
N PHE A 31 7.02 -8.62 1.80
CA PHE A 31 8.43 -8.93 1.51
C PHE A 31 8.73 -10.44 1.67
N ASP A 32 8.23 -11.04 2.76
CA ASP A 32 8.49 -12.44 3.09
C ASP A 32 7.52 -13.44 2.45
N VAL A 33 6.62 -12.97 1.57
CA VAL A 33 5.63 -13.86 0.97
C VAL A 33 6.28 -14.78 -0.07
N GLY A 34 6.14 -16.08 0.15
CA GLY A 34 6.54 -17.09 -0.82
C GLY A 34 5.61 -17.14 -2.04
N HIS A 35 5.80 -18.16 -2.88
CA HIS A 35 4.91 -18.37 -4.02
C HIS A 35 3.51 -18.81 -3.56
N ILE A 36 2.49 -18.03 -3.91
CA ILE A 36 1.08 -18.37 -3.70
C ILE A 36 0.42 -18.64 -5.06
N PRO A 37 -0.16 -19.84 -5.29
CA PRO A 37 -0.76 -20.19 -6.56
C PRO A 37 -2.08 -19.43 -6.78
N LEU A 38 -2.06 -18.45 -7.69
CA LEU A 38 -3.24 -17.69 -8.09
C LEU A 38 -4.10 -18.48 -9.08
N ARG A 39 -5.43 -18.40 -8.93
CA ARG A 39 -6.39 -18.98 -9.89
C ARG A 39 -6.85 -17.98 -10.96
N LEU A 40 -7.00 -16.70 -10.57
CA LEU A 40 -7.49 -15.65 -11.45
C LEU A 40 -6.39 -15.19 -12.43
N PRO A 41 -6.57 -15.33 -13.76
CA PRO A 41 -5.54 -14.96 -14.74
C PRO A 41 -5.15 -13.48 -14.66
N LYS A 42 -6.12 -12.58 -14.44
CA LYS A 42 -5.86 -11.15 -14.31
C LYS A 42 -5.06 -10.81 -13.04
N ALA A 43 -5.23 -11.57 -11.95
CA ALA A 43 -4.38 -11.43 -10.76
C ALA A 43 -2.94 -11.86 -11.02
N LYS A 44 -2.72 -12.95 -11.78
CA LYS A 44 -1.36 -13.34 -12.22
C LYS A 44 -0.71 -12.27 -13.07
N GLN A 45 -1.43 -11.73 -14.05
CA GLN A 45 -0.93 -10.65 -14.90
C GLN A 45 -0.55 -9.43 -14.05
N LEU A 46 -1.45 -8.99 -13.15
CA LEU A 46 -1.19 -7.84 -12.30
C LEU A 46 -0.01 -8.07 -11.36
N LEU A 47 0.12 -9.27 -10.77
CA LEU A 47 1.28 -9.61 -9.93
C LEU A 47 2.58 -9.55 -10.72
N ASN A 48 2.59 -9.99 -11.98
CA ASN A 48 3.77 -9.86 -12.85
C ASN A 48 4.12 -8.38 -13.11
N VAL A 49 3.11 -7.52 -13.30
CA VAL A 49 3.31 -6.07 -13.44
C VAL A 49 3.89 -5.49 -12.15
N ILE A 50 3.35 -5.85 -10.99
CA ILE A 50 3.86 -5.40 -9.68
C ILE A 50 5.30 -5.84 -9.50
N ASN A 51 5.61 -7.12 -9.70
CA ASN A 51 6.97 -7.67 -9.59
C ASN A 51 7.97 -6.98 -10.53
N LYS A 52 7.56 -6.64 -11.76
CA LYS A 52 8.43 -5.99 -12.74
C LYS A 52 8.72 -4.52 -12.42
N ASN A 53 7.75 -3.79 -11.87
CA ASN A 53 7.83 -2.33 -11.75
C ASN A 53 8.09 -1.82 -10.34
N PHE A 54 7.68 -2.58 -9.30
CA PHE A 54 7.75 -2.16 -7.90
C PHE A 54 8.41 -3.21 -7.01
N ASP A 55 8.25 -4.49 -7.35
CA ASP A 55 8.62 -5.64 -6.54
C ASP A 55 8.10 -5.50 -5.10
N THR A 56 8.98 -5.31 -4.12
CA THR A 56 8.61 -5.13 -2.71
C THR A 56 8.47 -3.68 -2.28
N LEU A 57 8.69 -2.70 -3.18
CA LEU A 57 8.44 -1.29 -2.89
C LEU A 57 6.94 -0.98 -2.95
N ALA A 58 6.52 0.02 -2.16
CA ALA A 58 5.15 0.50 -2.18
C ALA A 58 4.78 1.13 -3.53
N PHE A 59 3.50 1.02 -3.89
CA PHE A 59 2.92 1.59 -5.10
C PHE A 59 1.50 2.11 -4.84
N CYS A 60 0.93 2.81 -5.82
CA CYS A 60 -0.45 3.28 -5.76
C CYS A 60 -1.20 3.02 -7.07
N ARG A 61 -2.54 3.08 -7.02
CA ARG A 61 -3.42 2.87 -8.20
C ARG A 61 -3.02 3.76 -9.39
N ARG A 62 -2.72 5.03 -9.14
CA ARG A 62 -2.27 6.00 -10.17
C ARG A 62 -1.01 5.54 -10.92
N TRP A 63 -0.11 4.79 -10.28
CA TRP A 63 1.08 4.28 -10.94
C TRP A 63 0.77 3.07 -11.82
N ILE A 64 -0.15 2.21 -11.39
CA ILE A 64 -0.68 1.12 -12.21
C ILE A 64 -1.38 1.68 -13.45
N ASP A 65 -2.21 2.72 -13.27
CA ASP A 65 -2.88 3.43 -14.38
C ASP A 65 -1.85 3.99 -15.38
N ARG A 66 -0.76 4.61 -14.89
CA ARG A 66 0.29 5.20 -15.74
C ARG A 66 1.08 4.16 -16.54
N ILE A 67 1.18 2.92 -16.05
CA ILE A 67 1.79 1.80 -16.78
C ILE A 67 0.85 1.26 -17.88
N GLY A 68 -0.41 1.70 -17.90
CA GLY A 68 -1.41 1.33 -18.90
C GLY A 68 -2.24 0.10 -18.52
N GLU A 69 -2.19 -0.33 -17.25
CA GLU A 69 -3.09 -1.39 -16.78
C GLU A 69 -4.50 -0.83 -16.55
N GLU A 70 -5.50 -1.53 -17.07
CA GLU A 70 -6.91 -1.16 -16.94
C GLU A 70 -7.70 -2.27 -16.23
N LYS A 71 -8.84 -1.89 -15.62
CA LYS A 71 -9.81 -2.83 -15.02
C LYS A 71 -9.17 -3.82 -14.02
N TYR A 72 -8.13 -3.39 -13.31
CA TYR A 72 -7.33 -4.24 -12.43
C TYR A 72 -7.84 -4.31 -10.98
N LEU A 73 -8.85 -3.52 -10.58
CA LEU A 73 -9.27 -3.41 -9.18
C LEU A 73 -9.68 -4.75 -8.55
N LEU A 74 -10.38 -5.62 -9.29
CA LEU A 74 -10.74 -6.95 -8.80
C LEU A 74 -9.50 -7.86 -8.64
N ALA A 75 -8.53 -7.75 -9.55
CA ALA A 75 -7.28 -8.47 -9.45
C ALA A 75 -6.45 -7.98 -8.26
N LEU A 76 -6.38 -6.66 -8.05
CA LEU A 76 -5.69 -6.05 -6.90
C LEU A 76 -6.32 -6.49 -5.58
N ARG A 77 -7.66 -6.48 -5.49
CA ARG A 77 -8.39 -6.99 -4.33
C ARG A 77 -8.06 -8.46 -4.08
N ASN A 78 -8.07 -9.30 -5.13
CA ASN A 78 -7.70 -10.71 -4.97
C ASN A 78 -6.28 -10.89 -4.43
N LEU A 79 -5.31 -10.12 -4.90
CA LEU A 79 -3.93 -10.15 -4.37
C LEU A 79 -3.86 -9.72 -2.90
N CYS A 80 -4.74 -8.81 -2.47
CA CYS A 80 -4.87 -8.44 -1.06
C CYS A 80 -5.51 -9.55 -0.23
N ASP A 81 -6.63 -10.11 -0.70
CA ASP A 81 -7.37 -11.16 -0.01
C ASP A 81 -6.51 -12.42 0.21
N VAL A 82 -5.58 -12.72 -0.72
CA VAL A 82 -4.65 -13.86 -0.58
C VAL A 82 -3.33 -13.51 0.13
N GLY A 83 -3.17 -12.27 0.62
CA GLY A 83 -2.01 -11.85 1.40
C GLY A 83 -0.71 -11.66 0.61
N ILE A 84 -0.76 -11.57 -0.72
CA ILE A 84 0.43 -11.24 -1.54
C ILE A 84 0.73 -9.74 -1.46
N VAL A 85 -0.32 -8.92 -1.49
CA VAL A 85 -0.23 -7.46 -1.43
C VAL A 85 -0.93 -6.98 -0.15
N GLN A 86 -0.29 -6.10 0.60
CA GLN A 86 -0.89 -5.44 1.76
C GLN A 86 -1.46 -4.08 1.34
N PRO A 87 -2.74 -3.77 1.64
CA PRO A 87 -3.27 -2.41 1.52
C PRO A 87 -2.82 -1.53 2.70
N TYR A 88 -2.54 -0.26 2.40
CA TYR A 88 -2.20 0.78 3.38
C TYR A 88 -3.16 1.97 3.19
N PRO A 89 -4.36 1.91 3.81
CA PRO A 89 -5.32 3.01 3.72
C PRO A 89 -4.81 4.26 4.45
N PRO A 90 -5.38 5.45 4.15
CA PRO A 90 -5.07 6.65 4.90
C PRO A 90 -5.26 6.48 6.40
N LEU A 91 -4.30 6.99 7.18
CA LEU A 91 -4.33 7.00 8.64
C LEU A 91 -4.74 8.39 9.11
N CYS A 92 -5.88 8.46 9.80
CA CYS A 92 -6.51 9.72 10.21
C CYS A 92 -6.78 9.74 11.72
N ASP A 93 -6.53 10.87 12.37
CA ASP A 93 -7.06 11.17 13.71
C ASP A 93 -8.53 11.65 13.58
N ILE A 94 -9.14 12.11 14.67
CA ILE A 94 -10.56 12.49 14.71
C ILE A 94 -10.89 13.64 13.76
N LYS A 95 -12.10 13.61 13.20
CA LYS A 95 -12.60 14.65 12.30
C LYS A 95 -12.46 16.04 12.95
N GLY A 96 -11.89 16.99 12.22
CA GLY A 96 -11.76 18.39 12.64
C GLY A 96 -10.45 18.72 13.37
N CYS A 97 -9.58 17.75 13.62
CA CYS A 97 -8.23 18.04 14.10
C CYS A 97 -7.27 18.38 12.95
N TYR A 98 -6.08 18.86 13.30
CA TYR A 98 -4.96 19.09 12.40
C TYR A 98 -3.79 18.22 12.80
N THR A 99 -3.05 17.72 11.80
CA THR A 99 -1.83 16.94 11.99
C THR A 99 -0.67 17.59 11.24
N ALA A 100 0.55 17.37 11.73
CA ALA A 100 1.80 17.81 11.09
C ALA A 100 2.85 16.69 11.19
N GLN A 101 3.75 16.60 10.21
CA GLN A 101 4.82 15.59 10.15
C GLN A 101 6.18 16.26 9.87
N SER A 102 7.25 15.70 10.43
CA SER A 102 8.63 15.88 9.95
C SER A 102 9.33 14.52 9.89
N GLU A 103 10.13 14.29 8.85
CA GLU A 103 10.86 13.05 8.57
C GLU A 103 12.29 13.38 8.08
N HIS A 104 13.28 12.57 8.48
CA HIS A 104 14.68 12.63 8.04
C HIS A 104 15.19 11.25 7.63
#